data_AF-X0HQC9-F1
#
_entry.id   AF-X0HQC9-F1
#
_cell.length_a   1.000
_cell.length_b   1.000
_cell.length_c   1.000
_cell.angle_alpha   90.00
_cell.angle_beta   90.00
_cell.angle_gamma   90.00
#
_symmetry.space_group_name_H-M   'P 1'
#
loop_
_entity.id
_entity.type
_entity.pdbx_description
1 polymer ?
#
loop_
_entity_poly.entity_id
_entity_poly.type
_entity_poly.pdbx_seq_one_letter_code
_entity_poly.pdbx_strand_id
1 'polypeptide(L)'
;MGDDLVIYYNDSIDSDNLAAAMALFKATYWKPTVRVLWILEPRQVCFGLSMTMDQITRCKELIKQHFPSFENPFKTLLNGDIKQQDIDDIKDLTKDDRKILEMAVKPKYGSINDATLHARLSALDLATCLSEWSNNNPIEVLVDYETLEHIENPVNLHMHHHEELINRTENELKEYYDILKKVLHFGRRTDNLRGWYNKCIWRLEHDRKLSDISVERLVLDKVLNRIQTAGSVRFFGGSSLRILQQFLDRGVASKIKCHLQVGSCDMSANLFSNQFNIALNQQAAKIVLSRSAEFAEFTVVPSHTAQSIKYSALGLKKFGGHCIEKRILGFNCHEEPVKIVTNQVLLEQQYPDKSYSMPDLTSFLCALVPGHMGSKPGYIEVDEQEGGTLLFKKSDKGIPMFDLDGVKELDEEQITTIFESLTRGEVLL
;
A
#
# COMPACT_ATOMS: atom_id res chain seq x y z
N MET A 1 -21.92 26.94 -4.53
CA MET A 1 -21.70 25.48 -4.53
C MET A 1 -20.34 25.25 -3.89
N GLY A 2 -20.20 24.26 -3.00
CA GLY A 2 -18.91 23.96 -2.37
C GLY A 2 -17.92 23.40 -3.39
N ASP A 3 -16.62 23.48 -3.07
CA ASP A 3 -15.55 22.84 -3.84
C ASP A 3 -15.83 21.33 -4.02
N ASP A 4 -15.32 20.75 -5.10
CA ASP A 4 -15.32 19.30 -5.29
C ASP A 4 -14.27 18.65 -4.38
N LEU A 5 -14.60 17.50 -3.82
CA LEU A 5 -13.74 16.78 -2.89
C LEU A 5 -13.25 15.48 -3.51
N VAL A 6 -11.93 15.30 -3.52
CA VAL A 6 -11.28 14.04 -3.87
C VAL A 6 -10.63 13.48 -2.60
N ILE A 7 -10.88 12.21 -2.31
CA ILE A 7 -10.30 11.51 -1.17
C ILE A 7 -9.38 10.42 -1.71
N TYR A 8 -8.09 10.49 -1.36
CA TYR A 8 -7.12 9.41 -1.50
C TYR A 8 -7.06 8.65 -0.18
N TYR A 9 -7.35 7.35 -0.18
CA TYR A 9 -7.24 6.50 1.00
C TYR A 9 -6.41 5.26 0.68
N ASN A 10 -5.24 5.14 1.30
CA ASN A 10 -4.26 4.11 0.98
C ASN A 10 -3.27 3.88 2.14
N ASP A 11 -2.53 2.79 2.16
CA ASP A 11 -1.50 2.54 3.17
C ASP A 11 -0.09 3.04 2.77
N SER A 12 0.13 3.39 1.49
CA SER A 12 1.32 4.10 0.98
C SER A 12 2.67 3.41 1.21
N ILE A 13 2.67 2.09 1.27
CA ILE A 13 3.87 1.27 1.51
C ILE A 13 4.58 0.96 0.20
N ASP A 14 3.82 0.61 -0.82
CA ASP A 14 4.30 0.03 -2.06
C ASP A 14 4.55 1.12 -3.12
N SER A 15 5.25 0.77 -4.20
CA SER A 15 5.54 1.72 -5.30
C SER A 15 4.31 2.11 -6.12
N ASP A 16 3.32 1.23 -6.20
CA ASP A 16 2.09 1.49 -6.91
C ASP A 16 1.20 2.50 -6.17
N ASN A 17 1.17 2.48 -4.83
CA ASN A 17 0.44 3.47 -4.04
C ASN A 17 0.97 4.88 -4.33
N LEU A 18 2.29 5.06 -4.31
CA LEU A 18 2.91 6.36 -4.58
C LEU A 18 2.70 6.79 -6.04
N ALA A 19 2.72 5.84 -6.99
CA ALA A 19 2.41 6.12 -8.39
C ALA A 19 0.93 6.51 -8.58
N ALA A 20 0.01 5.88 -7.85
CA ALA A 20 -1.40 6.23 -7.82
C ALA A 20 -1.63 7.63 -7.23
N ALA A 21 -0.95 7.96 -6.13
CA ALA A 21 -0.93 9.29 -5.56
C ALA A 21 -0.41 10.33 -6.55
N MET A 22 0.67 10.02 -7.29
CA MET A 22 1.19 10.87 -8.36
C MET A 22 0.15 11.10 -9.46
N ALA A 23 -0.52 10.05 -9.96
CA ALA A 23 -1.53 10.20 -11.00
C ALA A 23 -2.69 11.09 -10.53
N LEU A 24 -3.18 10.86 -9.30
CA LEU A 24 -4.24 11.68 -8.72
C LEU A 24 -3.79 13.15 -8.54
N PHE A 25 -2.56 13.36 -8.05
CA PHE A 25 -1.97 14.69 -7.91
C PHE A 25 -1.94 15.42 -9.26
N LYS A 26 -1.44 14.77 -10.32
CA LYS A 26 -1.37 15.34 -11.68
C LYS A 26 -2.77 15.64 -12.24
N ALA A 27 -3.77 14.84 -11.90
CA ALA A 27 -5.15 15.07 -12.33
C ALA A 27 -5.83 16.26 -11.62
N THR A 28 -5.42 16.60 -10.40
CA THR A 28 -6.12 17.57 -9.55
C THR A 28 -5.37 18.90 -9.36
N TYR A 29 -4.04 18.92 -9.42
CA TYR A 29 -3.24 20.07 -8.94
C TYR A 29 -3.53 21.40 -9.65
N TRP A 30 -4.00 21.36 -10.90
CA TRP A 30 -4.31 22.52 -11.71
C TRP A 30 -5.76 23.01 -11.54
N LYS A 31 -6.62 22.28 -10.82
CA LYS A 31 -8.03 22.62 -10.57
C LYS A 31 -8.20 23.32 -9.21
N PRO A 32 -8.34 24.65 -9.14
CA PRO A 32 -8.45 25.36 -7.86
C PRO A 32 -9.75 25.05 -7.09
N THR A 33 -10.78 24.53 -7.78
CA THR A 33 -12.07 24.14 -7.20
C THR A 33 -12.09 22.71 -6.67
N VAL A 34 -10.99 21.97 -6.78
CA VAL A 34 -10.87 20.59 -6.28
C VAL A 34 -9.97 20.58 -5.05
N ARG A 35 -10.51 20.08 -3.94
CA ARG A 35 -9.76 19.82 -2.71
C ARG A 35 -9.42 18.34 -2.65
N VAL A 36 -8.16 18.01 -2.42
CA VAL A 36 -7.73 16.62 -2.19
C VAL A 36 -7.48 16.39 -0.70
N LEU A 37 -8.05 15.32 -0.16
CA LEU A 37 -7.72 14.78 1.16
C LEU A 37 -6.80 13.57 0.95
N TRP A 38 -5.55 13.69 1.38
CA TRP A 38 -4.59 12.59 1.42
C TRP A 38 -4.71 11.89 2.76
N ILE A 39 -5.23 10.66 2.77
CA ILE A 39 -5.45 9.90 3.99
C ILE A 39 -4.64 8.60 3.94
N LEU A 40 -3.80 8.39 4.94
CA LEU A 40 -3.00 7.18 5.10
C LEU A 40 -3.67 6.23 6.11
N GLU A 41 -3.90 4.98 5.68
CA GLU A 41 -4.30 3.87 6.55
C GLU A 41 -3.04 3.15 7.07
N PRO A 42 -2.69 3.29 8.35
CA PRO A 42 -1.48 2.67 8.87
C PRO A 42 -1.60 1.15 8.99
N ARG A 43 -0.50 0.41 8.81
CA ARG A 43 -0.43 -1.04 9.05
C ARG A 43 0.08 -1.37 10.47
N GLN A 44 -0.26 -2.58 10.94
CA GLN A 44 0.37 -3.17 12.12
C GLN A 44 1.82 -3.56 11.83
N VAL A 45 2.73 -3.21 12.74
CA VAL A 45 4.19 -3.46 12.62
C VAL A 45 4.75 -4.04 13.92
N CYS A 46 5.98 -4.55 13.87
CA CYS A 46 6.72 -4.98 15.06
C CYS A 46 8.22 -4.67 14.91
N PHE A 47 8.69 -3.67 15.65
CA PHE A 47 10.07 -3.22 15.52
C PHE A 47 11.08 -4.26 15.97
N GLY A 48 12.12 -4.42 15.15
CA GLY A 48 13.25 -5.31 15.43
C GLY A 48 13.05 -6.74 14.96
N LEU A 49 11.90 -7.03 14.32
CA LEU A 49 11.72 -8.20 13.48
C LEU A 49 12.22 -7.89 12.07
N SER A 50 13.05 -8.77 11.55
CA SER A 50 13.39 -8.85 10.12
C SER A 50 14.20 -10.11 9.94
N MET A 51 13.88 -10.88 8.91
CA MET A 51 14.78 -11.92 8.42
C MET A 51 15.82 -11.30 7.49
N THR A 52 17.03 -11.86 7.50
CA THR A 52 18.01 -11.65 6.44
C THR A 52 17.68 -12.52 5.23
N MET A 53 18.22 -12.21 4.05
CA MET A 53 18.01 -13.05 2.87
C MET A 53 18.49 -14.50 3.05
N ASP A 54 19.57 -14.70 3.81
CA ASP A 54 20.05 -16.05 4.16
C ASP A 54 19.04 -16.79 5.05
N GLN A 55 18.46 -16.10 6.04
CA GLN A 55 17.41 -16.66 6.89
C GLN A 55 16.15 -16.99 6.08
N ILE A 56 15.72 -16.10 5.16
CA ILE A 56 14.57 -16.34 4.29
C ILE A 56 14.83 -17.58 3.41
N THR A 57 16.02 -17.67 2.82
CA THR A 57 16.41 -18.79 1.96
C THR A 57 16.42 -20.09 2.73
N ARG A 58 17.09 -20.12 3.89
CA ARG A 58 17.14 -21.30 4.75
C ARG A 58 15.76 -21.71 5.27
N CYS A 59 14.93 -20.74 5.66
CA CYS A 59 13.59 -21.01 6.15
C CYS A 59 12.73 -21.66 5.05
N LYS A 60 12.76 -21.15 3.81
CA LYS A 60 12.06 -21.78 2.67
C LYS A 60 12.52 -23.24 2.42
N GLU A 61 13.81 -23.54 2.58
CA GLU A 61 14.31 -24.91 2.47
C GLU A 61 13.76 -25.81 3.58
N LEU A 62 13.76 -25.33 4.83
CA LEU A 62 13.22 -26.06 5.98
C LEU A 62 11.72 -26.30 5.83
N ILE A 63 10.97 -25.31 5.33
CA ILE A 63 9.54 -25.44 5.02
C ILE A 63 9.33 -26.57 4.00
N LYS A 64 10.11 -26.57 2.91
CA LYS A 64 10.02 -27.61 1.88
C LYS A 64 10.37 -29.00 2.40
N GLN A 65 11.30 -29.11 3.34
CA GLN A 65 11.75 -30.37 3.92
C GLN A 65 10.73 -30.97 4.89
N HIS A 66 10.16 -30.14 5.76
CA HIS A 66 9.34 -30.62 6.88
C HIS A 66 7.83 -30.49 6.67
N PHE A 67 7.40 -29.66 5.72
CA PHE A 67 5.99 -29.43 5.41
C PHE A 67 5.70 -29.61 3.90
N PRO A 68 5.88 -30.83 3.36
CA PRO A 68 5.75 -31.09 1.92
C PRO A 68 4.32 -30.89 1.38
N SER A 69 3.32 -30.77 2.24
CA SER A 69 1.94 -30.42 1.86
C SER A 69 1.78 -28.97 1.41
N PHE A 70 2.71 -28.07 1.74
CA PHE A 70 2.69 -26.70 1.25
C PHE A 70 3.39 -26.61 -0.11
N GLU A 71 2.62 -26.32 -1.15
CA GLU A 71 3.15 -26.24 -2.53
C GLU A 71 4.13 -25.08 -2.74
N ASN A 72 3.95 -23.97 -2.02
CA ASN A 72 4.75 -22.76 -2.16
C ASN A 72 5.36 -22.33 -0.81
N PRO A 73 6.64 -22.66 -0.56
CA PRO A 73 7.33 -22.27 0.68
C PRO A 73 7.41 -20.77 0.91
N PHE A 74 7.50 -19.97 -0.16
CA PHE A 74 7.53 -18.51 -0.04
C PHE A 74 6.18 -17.98 0.44
N LYS A 75 5.07 -18.43 -0.17
CA LYS A 75 3.71 -18.05 0.25
C LYS A 75 3.44 -18.48 1.70
N THR A 76 3.84 -19.69 2.05
CA THR A 76 3.73 -20.24 3.41
C THR A 76 4.45 -19.37 4.44
N LEU A 77 5.69 -18.96 4.13
CA LEU A 77 6.48 -18.07 4.98
C LEU A 77 5.88 -16.66 5.06
N LEU A 78 5.42 -16.11 3.93
CA LEU A 78 4.83 -14.77 3.82
C LEU A 78 3.53 -14.67 4.62
N ASN A 79 2.70 -15.70 4.61
CA ASN A 79 1.42 -15.73 5.32
C ASN A 79 1.59 -16.07 6.80
N GLY A 80 2.69 -16.76 7.15
CA GLY A 80 2.90 -17.30 8.48
C GLY A 80 1.99 -18.49 8.78
N ASP A 81 1.80 -19.37 7.79
CA ASP A 81 0.84 -20.48 7.84
C ASP A 81 1.26 -21.63 8.78
N ILE A 82 2.50 -21.63 9.26
CA ILE A 82 3.04 -22.66 10.17
C ILE A 82 2.74 -22.30 11.62
N LYS A 83 2.27 -23.28 12.42
CA LYS A 83 2.04 -23.10 13.85
C LYS A 83 3.25 -23.59 14.65
N GLN A 84 3.45 -23.00 15.82
CA GLN A 84 4.54 -23.42 16.73
C GLN A 84 4.45 -24.92 17.08
N GLN A 85 3.24 -25.44 17.31
CA GLN A 85 3.02 -26.85 17.61
C GLN A 85 3.56 -27.77 16.50
N ASP A 86 3.37 -27.38 15.23
CA ASP A 86 3.80 -28.19 14.09
C ASP A 86 5.35 -28.26 14.01
N ILE A 87 6.04 -27.23 14.51
CA ILE A 87 7.51 -27.20 14.61
C ILE A 87 8.00 -28.01 15.81
N ASP A 88 7.28 -27.96 16.94
CA ASP A 88 7.60 -28.69 18.16
C ASP A 88 7.57 -30.21 17.96
N ASP A 89 6.72 -30.69 17.05
CA ASP A 89 6.59 -32.11 16.70
C ASP A 89 7.76 -32.66 15.85
N ILE A 90 8.61 -31.79 15.27
CA ILE A 90 9.76 -32.19 14.47
C ILE A 90 10.96 -32.54 15.37
N LYS A 91 11.30 -33.83 15.47
CA LYS A 91 12.34 -34.33 16.40
C LYS A 91 13.78 -34.03 15.96
N ASP A 92 14.05 -34.01 14.66
CA ASP A 92 15.42 -34.03 14.12
C ASP A 92 15.96 -32.65 13.68
N LEU A 93 15.39 -31.55 14.20
CA LEU A 93 15.88 -30.20 13.91
C LEU A 93 17.10 -29.84 14.75
N THR A 94 18.12 -29.27 14.10
CA THR A 94 19.18 -28.58 14.83
C THR A 94 18.63 -27.37 15.58
N LYS A 95 19.32 -26.92 16.64
CA LYS A 95 18.89 -25.74 17.39
C LYS A 95 18.81 -24.47 16.54
N ASP A 96 19.68 -24.34 15.55
CA ASP A 96 19.72 -23.16 14.68
C ASP A 96 18.64 -23.23 13.60
N ASP A 97 18.40 -24.41 13.00
CA ASP A 97 17.30 -24.58 12.06
C ASP A 97 15.94 -24.40 12.74
N ARG A 98 15.79 -24.87 13.97
CA ARG A 98 14.57 -24.63 14.76
C ARG A 98 14.29 -23.14 14.91
N LYS A 99 15.29 -22.34 15.30
CA LYS A 99 15.13 -20.87 15.42
C LYS A 99 14.77 -20.19 14.10
N ILE A 100 15.31 -20.67 12.98
CA ILE A 100 15.00 -20.12 11.64
C ILE A 100 13.57 -20.49 11.24
N LEU A 101 13.16 -21.74 11.49
CA LEU A 101 11.82 -22.22 11.16
C LEU A 101 10.75 -21.58 12.04
N GLU A 102 11.06 -21.28 13.30
CA GLU A 102 10.18 -20.52 14.21
C GLU A 102 9.82 -19.12 13.66
N MET A 103 10.66 -18.53 12.79
CA MET A 103 10.33 -17.26 12.11
C MET A 103 9.24 -17.40 11.04
N ALA A 104 8.90 -18.64 10.64
CA ALA A 104 7.73 -18.92 9.79
C ALA A 104 6.41 -18.92 10.56
N VAL A 105 6.45 -18.90 11.90
CA VAL A 105 5.26 -18.70 12.72
C VAL A 105 4.93 -17.21 12.72
N LYS A 106 3.67 -16.87 12.43
CA LYS A 106 3.24 -15.47 12.42
C LYS A 106 3.44 -14.84 13.80
N PRO A 107 4.26 -13.77 13.92
CA PRO A 107 4.52 -13.14 15.20
C PRO A 107 3.32 -12.30 15.63
N LYS A 108 3.22 -12.01 16.93
CA LYS A 108 2.30 -10.99 17.43
C LYS A 108 2.73 -9.61 16.94
N TYR A 109 1.77 -8.73 16.75
CA TYR A 109 2.05 -7.32 16.46
C TYR A 109 2.81 -6.66 17.61
N GLY A 110 3.56 -5.61 17.27
CA GLY A 110 4.14 -4.71 18.25
C GLY A 110 3.08 -3.90 18.99
N SER A 111 3.51 -2.90 19.75
CA SER A 111 2.55 -2.00 20.39
C SER A 111 1.90 -1.07 19.36
N ILE A 112 0.68 -0.61 19.63
CA ILE A 112 0.01 0.43 18.80
C ILE A 112 0.88 1.69 18.68
N ASN A 113 1.68 2.01 19.71
CA ASN A 113 2.62 3.12 19.66
C ASN A 113 3.71 2.92 18.60
N ASP A 114 4.18 1.68 18.38
CA ASP A 114 5.17 1.38 17.34
C ASP A 114 4.56 1.59 15.95
N ALA A 115 3.34 1.09 15.73
CA ALA A 115 2.59 1.33 14.50
C ALA A 115 2.28 2.83 14.28
N THR A 116 2.00 3.57 15.35
CA THR A 116 1.78 5.03 15.31
C THR A 116 3.04 5.78 14.88
N LEU A 117 4.20 5.43 15.43
CA LEU A 117 5.48 6.02 15.03
C LEU A 117 5.81 5.74 13.58
N HIS A 118 5.64 4.47 13.16
CA HIS A 118 5.87 4.07 11.79
C HIS A 118 4.96 4.82 10.82
N ALA A 119 3.65 4.84 11.09
CA ALA A 119 2.67 5.55 10.30
C ALA A 119 2.95 7.06 10.17
N ARG A 120 3.35 7.72 11.27
CA ARG A 120 3.72 9.14 11.23
C ARG A 120 4.93 9.37 10.32
N LEU A 121 5.92 8.49 10.38
CA LEU A 121 7.10 8.57 9.53
C LEU A 121 6.74 8.37 8.04
N SER A 122 5.96 7.34 7.73
CA SER A 122 5.51 7.06 6.37
C SER A 122 4.62 8.17 5.81
N ALA A 123 3.78 8.81 6.63
CA ALA A 123 2.98 9.95 6.24
C ALA A 123 3.82 11.21 5.95
N LEU A 124 4.89 11.46 6.72
CA LEU A 124 5.85 12.53 6.44
C LEU A 124 6.61 12.27 5.13
N ASP A 125 6.93 11.01 4.83
CA ASP A 125 7.56 10.63 3.56
C ASP A 125 6.63 10.86 2.37
N LEU A 126 5.37 10.46 2.47
CA LEU A 126 4.36 10.76 1.46
C LEU A 126 4.22 12.27 1.25
N ALA A 127 4.09 13.03 2.34
CA ALA A 127 3.93 14.48 2.26
C ALA A 127 5.16 15.18 1.64
N THR A 128 6.37 14.66 1.92
CA THR A 128 7.60 15.13 1.30
C THR A 128 7.55 14.92 -0.22
N CYS A 129 7.15 13.74 -0.69
CA CYS A 129 7.01 13.48 -2.12
C CYS A 129 5.91 14.34 -2.79
N LEU A 130 4.77 14.53 -2.12
CA LEU A 130 3.72 15.41 -2.62
C LEU A 130 4.20 16.87 -2.73
N SER A 131 5.01 17.34 -1.77
CA SER A 131 5.59 18.69 -1.78
C SER A 131 6.59 18.89 -2.94
N GLU A 132 7.38 17.87 -3.28
CA GLU A 132 8.24 17.91 -4.48
C GLU A 132 7.43 18.16 -5.77
N TRP A 133 6.17 17.72 -5.81
CA TRP A 133 5.28 17.92 -6.96
C TRP A 133 4.44 19.20 -6.88
N SER A 134 4.33 19.83 -5.72
CA SER A 134 3.34 20.88 -5.45
C SER A 134 3.77 22.30 -5.78
N ASN A 135 5.02 22.52 -6.19
CA ASN A 135 5.59 23.84 -6.42
C ASN A 135 5.38 24.80 -5.22
N ASN A 136 5.56 24.30 -3.99
CA ASN A 136 5.37 25.00 -2.71
C ASN A 136 3.91 25.29 -2.31
N ASN A 137 2.93 24.58 -2.87
CA ASN A 137 1.57 24.60 -2.30
C ASN A 137 1.53 23.77 -1.01
N PRO A 138 0.80 24.24 0.03
CA PRO A 138 0.66 23.49 1.28
C PRO A 138 0.06 22.10 1.07
N ILE A 139 0.64 21.11 1.76
CA ILE A 139 0.21 19.71 1.71
C ILE A 139 -0.28 19.27 3.09
N GLU A 140 -1.51 18.78 3.16
CA GLU A 140 -2.09 18.16 4.36
C GLU A 140 -2.23 16.65 4.11
N VAL A 141 -1.60 15.84 4.97
CA VAL A 141 -1.79 14.38 5.03
C VAL A 141 -2.42 14.02 6.37
N LEU A 142 -3.50 13.26 6.33
CA LEU A 142 -4.20 12.74 7.50
C LEU A 142 -3.84 11.27 7.71
N VAL A 143 -3.75 10.83 8.96
CA VAL A 143 -3.47 9.43 9.31
C VAL A 143 -4.62 8.85 10.12
N ASP A 144 -5.22 7.75 9.62
CA ASP A 144 -6.33 7.04 10.27
C ASP A 144 -5.83 6.07 11.36
N TYR A 145 -5.28 6.61 12.45
CA TYR A 145 -4.76 5.79 13.56
C TYR A 145 -5.81 4.88 14.21
N GLU A 146 -7.09 5.22 14.11
CA GLU A 146 -8.16 4.40 14.69
C GLU A 146 -8.27 3.03 13.99
N THR A 147 -7.84 2.94 12.73
CA THR A 147 -7.82 1.66 12.00
C THR A 147 -6.97 0.59 12.70
N LEU A 148 -5.94 0.98 13.46
CA LEU A 148 -4.98 0.05 14.09
C LEU A 148 -5.66 -0.93 15.06
N GLU A 149 -6.79 -0.55 15.66
CA GLU A 149 -7.57 -1.44 16.55
C GLU A 149 -8.41 -2.47 15.80
N HIS A 150 -8.53 -2.33 14.48
CA HIS A 150 -9.50 -3.06 13.65
C HIS A 150 -8.88 -3.80 12.47
N ILE A 151 -7.65 -3.50 12.09
CA ILE A 151 -6.98 -4.16 10.98
C ILE A 151 -6.12 -5.33 11.43
N GLU A 152 -5.99 -6.30 10.53
CA GLU A 152 -5.06 -7.41 10.65
C GLU A 152 -4.08 -7.37 9.49
N ASN A 153 -2.77 -7.26 9.77
CA ASN A 153 -1.78 -7.37 8.71
C ASN A 153 -1.66 -8.85 8.31
N PRO A 154 -2.01 -9.25 7.07
CA PRO A 154 -1.97 -10.65 6.68
C PRO A 154 -0.51 -11.16 6.55
N VAL A 155 0.45 -10.26 6.35
CA VAL A 155 1.88 -10.56 6.22
C VAL A 155 2.50 -11.00 7.55
N ASN A 156 3.34 -12.04 7.49
CA ASN A 156 4.28 -12.39 8.54
C ASN A 156 5.29 -11.25 8.71
N LEU A 157 5.28 -10.57 9.85
CA LEU A 157 6.13 -9.39 10.07
C LEU A 157 7.64 -9.68 10.07
N HIS A 158 8.06 -10.94 10.13
CA HIS A 158 9.46 -11.31 9.86
C HIS A 158 9.88 -11.06 8.40
N MET A 159 8.90 -11.05 7.49
CA MET A 159 9.02 -10.79 6.05
C MET A 159 8.58 -9.36 5.69
N HIS A 160 8.29 -8.51 6.67
CA HIS A 160 7.87 -7.13 6.40
C HIS A 160 8.95 -6.40 5.60
N HIS A 161 8.53 -5.70 4.55
CA HIS A 161 9.42 -4.76 3.86
C HIS A 161 9.69 -3.57 4.80
N HIS A 162 10.82 -2.89 4.62
CA HIS A 162 11.17 -1.71 5.41
C HIS A 162 11.19 -0.48 4.51
N GLU A 163 10.00 -0.12 4.01
CA GLU A 163 9.75 0.95 3.06
C GLU A 163 10.17 2.34 3.55
N GLU A 164 10.25 2.55 4.86
CA GLU A 164 10.64 3.83 5.44
C GLU A 164 12.14 4.11 5.26
N LEU A 165 12.95 3.07 5.03
CA LEU A 165 14.41 3.15 5.00
C LEU A 165 14.94 3.89 3.76
N ILE A 166 14.30 3.73 2.61
CA ILE A 166 14.77 4.34 1.35
C ILE A 166 14.69 5.88 1.34
N ASN A 167 13.92 6.46 2.26
CA ASN A 167 13.79 7.91 2.42
C ASN A 167 14.70 8.49 3.51
N ARG A 168 15.48 7.63 4.18
CA ARG A 168 16.42 8.04 5.22
C ARG A 168 17.72 8.58 4.62
N THR A 169 18.46 9.29 5.46
CA THR A 169 19.85 9.65 5.21
C THR A 169 20.79 8.47 5.45
N GLU A 170 21.99 8.50 4.87
CA GLU A 170 23.02 7.47 5.10
C GLU A 170 23.33 7.27 6.60
N ASN A 171 23.40 8.36 7.37
CA ASN A 171 23.63 8.31 8.82
C ASN A 171 22.48 7.64 9.57
N GLU A 172 21.23 7.97 9.24
CA GLU A 172 20.07 7.32 9.83
C GLU A 172 20.07 5.81 9.52
N LEU A 173 20.40 5.40 8.29
CA LEU A 173 20.52 3.99 7.94
C LEU A 173 21.63 3.28 8.72
N LYS A 174 22.80 3.92 8.86
CA LYS A 174 23.90 3.37 9.65
C LYS A 174 23.48 3.13 11.10
N GLU A 175 22.77 4.08 11.72
CA GLU A 175 22.22 3.93 13.06
C GLU A 175 21.21 2.78 13.15
N TYR A 176 20.29 2.68 12.18
CA TYR A 176 19.30 1.60 12.09
C TYR A 176 19.96 0.22 12.05
N TYR A 177 20.92 0.02 11.14
CA TYR A 177 21.62 -1.25 11.00
C TYR A 177 22.51 -1.57 12.19
N ASP A 178 23.11 -0.58 12.85
CA ASP A 178 23.85 -0.77 14.08
C ASP A 178 22.94 -1.27 15.21
N ILE A 179 21.72 -0.75 15.32
CA ILE A 179 20.72 -1.24 16.28
C ILE A 179 20.37 -2.71 15.99
N LEU A 180 20.07 -3.05 14.72
CA LEU A 180 19.72 -4.43 14.35
C LEU A 180 20.86 -5.42 14.58
N LYS A 181 22.11 -5.03 14.28
CA LYS A 181 23.29 -5.92 14.39
C LYS A 181 23.83 -6.05 15.81
N LYS A 182 23.94 -4.93 16.55
CA LYS A 182 24.67 -4.88 17.82
C LYS A 182 23.78 -5.11 19.04
N VAL A 183 22.47 -4.92 18.93
CA VAL A 183 21.53 -5.05 20.05
C VAL A 183 20.83 -6.41 19.96
N LEU A 184 21.32 -7.37 20.75
CA LEU A 184 20.84 -8.75 20.72
C LEU A 184 19.49 -8.96 21.45
N HIS A 185 19.24 -8.22 22.54
CA HIS A 185 18.00 -8.37 23.30
C HIS A 185 16.83 -7.66 22.60
N PHE A 186 15.76 -8.41 22.28
CA PHE A 186 14.62 -7.93 21.52
C PHE A 186 14.01 -6.65 22.10
N GLY A 187 13.65 -6.63 23.40
CA GLY A 187 13.04 -5.44 24.00
C GLY A 187 13.93 -4.19 23.95
N ARG A 188 15.26 -4.38 24.07
CA ARG A 188 16.21 -3.25 24.03
C ARG A 188 16.42 -2.75 22.60
N ARG A 189 16.35 -3.65 21.62
CA ARG A 189 16.35 -3.31 20.19
C ARG A 189 15.11 -2.50 19.84
N THR A 190 13.93 -2.94 20.28
CA THR A 190 12.66 -2.22 20.09
C THR A 190 12.74 -0.79 20.65
N ASP A 191 13.22 -0.61 21.88
CA ASP A 191 13.36 0.73 22.47
C ASP A 191 14.33 1.64 21.71
N ASN A 192 15.46 1.08 21.26
CA ASN A 192 16.41 1.84 20.44
C ASN A 192 15.81 2.22 19.08
N LEU A 193 15.03 1.34 18.46
CA LEU A 193 14.32 1.63 17.22
C LEU A 193 13.26 2.72 17.43
N ARG A 194 12.52 2.72 18.55
CA ARG A 194 11.62 3.83 18.89
C ARG A 194 12.38 5.16 18.96
N GLY A 195 13.55 5.17 19.58
CA GLY A 195 14.41 6.36 19.62
C GLY A 195 14.85 6.82 18.22
N TRP A 196 15.21 5.88 17.36
CA TRP A 196 15.55 6.14 15.96
C TRP A 196 14.37 6.74 15.17
N TYR A 197 13.17 6.14 15.27
CA TYR A 197 11.96 6.66 14.63
C TYR A 197 11.64 8.09 15.08
N ASN A 198 11.66 8.36 16.39
CA ASN A 198 11.43 9.70 16.92
C ASN A 198 12.43 10.73 16.39
N LYS A 199 13.71 10.35 16.29
CA LYS A 199 14.75 11.21 15.72
C LYS A 199 14.50 11.52 14.24
N CYS A 200 14.12 10.52 13.45
CA CYS A 200 13.78 10.69 12.03
C CYS A 200 12.55 11.58 11.83
N ILE A 201 11.49 11.36 12.61
CA ILE A 201 10.28 12.19 12.61
C ILE A 201 10.64 13.64 12.96
N TRP A 202 11.35 13.84 14.06
CA TRP A 202 11.75 15.18 14.50
C TRP A 202 12.56 15.92 13.44
N ARG A 203 13.49 15.24 12.77
CA ARG A 203 14.27 15.84 11.67
C ARG A 203 13.38 16.32 10.54
N LEU A 204 12.42 15.50 10.10
CA LEU A 204 11.52 15.85 8.99
C LEU A 204 10.59 17.01 9.37
N GLU A 205 10.05 17.02 10.59
CA GLU A 205 9.18 18.10 11.07
C GLU A 205 9.90 19.45 11.23
N HIS A 206 11.23 19.43 11.42
CA HIS A 206 12.05 20.63 11.58
C HIS A 206 12.86 20.99 10.33
N ASP A 207 12.68 20.26 9.22
CA ASP A 207 13.28 20.64 7.95
C ASP A 207 12.55 21.87 7.40
N ARG A 208 13.27 22.99 7.28
CA ARG A 208 12.70 24.24 6.77
C ARG A 208 12.19 24.13 5.34
N LYS A 209 12.64 23.13 4.56
CA LYS A 209 12.11 22.86 3.22
C LYS A 209 10.70 22.24 3.26
N LEU A 210 10.27 21.76 4.41
CA LEU A 210 8.99 21.08 4.63
C LEU A 210 8.03 21.93 5.47
N SER A 211 8.27 23.26 5.59
CA SER A 211 7.47 24.15 6.45
C SER A 211 5.99 24.23 6.06
N ASP A 212 5.64 23.89 4.82
CA ASP A 212 4.28 23.93 4.29
C ASP A 212 3.61 22.54 4.26
N ILE A 213 4.20 21.54 4.92
CA ILE A 213 3.61 20.22 5.11
C ILE A 213 2.96 20.12 6.49
N SER A 214 1.75 19.58 6.55
CA SER A 214 1.13 19.11 7.79
C SER A 214 0.80 17.62 7.73
N VAL A 215 1.13 16.92 8.82
CA VAL A 215 0.74 15.52 9.05
C VAL A 215 -0.06 15.46 10.34
N GLU A 216 -1.36 15.19 10.20
CA GLU A 216 -2.30 15.21 11.32
C GLU A 216 -3.00 13.87 11.52
N ARG A 217 -3.55 13.66 12.71
CA ARG A 217 -4.50 12.57 12.94
C ARG A 217 -5.80 12.86 12.18
N LEU A 218 -6.34 11.86 11.50
CA LEU A 218 -7.68 11.93 10.95
C LEU A 218 -8.70 12.12 12.09
N VAL A 219 -9.49 13.19 11.96
CA VAL A 219 -10.68 13.43 12.80
C VAL A 219 -11.90 13.17 11.94
N LEU A 220 -12.57 12.04 12.17
CA LEU A 220 -13.64 11.54 11.29
C LEU A 220 -14.73 12.59 11.07
N ASP A 221 -15.20 13.26 12.12
CA ASP A 221 -16.24 14.30 12.02
C ASP A 221 -15.86 15.47 11.09
N LYS A 222 -14.56 15.84 11.04
CA LYS A 222 -14.08 16.86 10.10
C LYS A 222 -14.17 16.37 8.66
N VAL A 223 -13.82 15.10 8.41
CA VAL A 223 -13.91 14.47 7.08
C VAL A 223 -15.38 14.36 6.65
N LEU A 224 -16.26 13.89 7.54
CA LEU A 224 -17.70 13.80 7.28
C LEU A 224 -18.31 15.15 6.93
N ASN A 225 -17.94 16.22 7.65
CA ASN A 225 -18.38 17.58 7.35
C ASN A 225 -17.89 18.05 5.96
N ARG A 226 -16.62 17.79 5.62
CA ARG A 226 -16.09 18.08 4.27
C ARG A 226 -16.89 17.33 3.19
N ILE A 227 -17.24 16.06 3.39
CA ILE A 227 -18.08 15.28 2.47
C ILE A 227 -19.49 15.87 2.34
N GLN A 228 -20.11 16.25 3.46
CA GLN A 228 -21.46 16.82 3.49
C GLN A 228 -21.54 18.18 2.77
N THR A 229 -20.51 19.01 2.89
CA THR A 229 -20.47 20.37 2.32
C THR A 229 -19.94 20.44 0.89
N ALA A 230 -19.23 19.41 0.41
CA ALA A 230 -18.71 19.33 -0.95
C ALA A 230 -19.81 19.27 -2.02
N GLY A 231 -19.52 19.85 -3.19
CA GLY A 231 -20.39 19.81 -4.37
C GLY A 231 -20.51 18.39 -4.94
N SER A 232 -19.37 17.73 -5.12
CA SER A 232 -19.26 16.30 -5.43
C SER A 232 -18.13 15.66 -4.62
N VAL A 233 -18.19 14.33 -4.43
CA VAL A 233 -17.16 13.58 -3.71
C VAL A 233 -16.74 12.36 -4.51
N ARG A 234 -15.43 12.25 -4.76
CA ARG A 234 -14.81 11.03 -5.31
C ARG A 234 -13.85 10.43 -4.30
N PHE A 235 -13.90 9.10 -4.18
CA PHE A 235 -13.05 8.34 -3.31
C PHE A 235 -12.23 7.36 -4.14
N PHE A 236 -10.91 7.45 -4.01
CA PHE A 236 -9.93 6.57 -4.63
C PHE A 236 -9.25 5.75 -3.54
N GLY A 237 -9.49 4.45 -3.54
CA GLY A 237 -9.08 3.54 -2.46
C GLY A 237 -8.18 2.41 -2.94
N GLY A 238 -7.10 2.16 -2.19
CA GLY A 238 -6.19 1.03 -2.40
C GLY A 238 -5.79 0.34 -1.09
N SER A 239 -6.57 0.49 -0.03
CA SER A 239 -6.37 -0.18 1.25
C SER A 239 -7.69 -0.79 1.77
N SER A 240 -7.80 -1.07 3.07
CA SER A 240 -9.00 -1.69 3.66
C SER A 240 -10.26 -0.85 3.44
N LEU A 241 -11.43 -1.51 3.51
CA LEU A 241 -12.72 -0.83 3.35
C LEU A 241 -13.26 -0.22 4.65
N ARG A 242 -12.46 -0.14 5.73
CA ARG A 242 -12.94 0.31 7.06
C ARG A 242 -13.53 1.72 7.02
N ILE A 243 -12.85 2.68 6.42
CA ILE A 243 -13.34 4.07 6.39
C ILE A 243 -14.66 4.19 5.60
N LEU A 244 -14.83 3.36 4.55
CA LEU A 244 -16.07 3.32 3.78
C LEU A 244 -17.23 2.74 4.60
N GLN A 245 -16.97 1.76 5.47
CA GLN A 245 -17.96 1.30 6.45
C GLN A 245 -18.40 2.45 7.36
N GLN A 246 -17.46 3.28 7.84
CA GLN A 246 -17.80 4.44 8.65
C GLN A 246 -18.65 5.46 7.87
N PHE A 247 -18.37 5.67 6.58
CA PHE A 247 -19.18 6.56 5.74
C PHE A 247 -20.61 6.05 5.51
N LEU A 248 -20.78 4.73 5.35
CA LEU A 248 -22.09 4.08 5.31
C LEU A 248 -22.84 4.26 6.62
N ASP A 249 -22.20 3.95 7.75
CA ASP A 249 -22.83 3.99 9.07
C ASP A 249 -23.16 5.42 9.53
N ARG A 250 -22.53 6.43 8.93
CA ARG A 250 -22.77 7.85 9.18
C ARG A 250 -23.66 8.50 8.11
N GLY A 251 -24.16 7.73 7.15
CA GLY A 251 -25.16 8.19 6.18
C GLY A 251 -24.65 9.21 5.16
N VAL A 252 -23.35 9.22 4.85
CA VAL A 252 -22.77 10.13 3.84
C VAL A 252 -22.42 9.41 2.52
N ALA A 253 -22.49 8.08 2.48
CA ALA A 253 -22.13 7.25 1.33
C ALA A 253 -22.83 7.68 0.03
N SER A 254 -24.09 8.08 0.09
CA SER A 254 -24.89 8.47 -1.09
C SER A 254 -24.38 9.72 -1.81
N LYS A 255 -23.38 10.44 -1.28
CA LYS A 255 -22.69 11.55 -1.95
C LYS A 255 -21.38 11.14 -2.63
N ILE A 256 -20.90 9.92 -2.40
CA ILE A 256 -19.54 9.50 -2.71
C ILE A 256 -19.55 8.56 -3.91
N LYS A 257 -18.69 8.85 -4.89
CA LYS A 257 -18.35 7.96 -6.01
C LYS A 257 -17.04 7.24 -5.71
N CYS A 258 -17.09 5.93 -5.51
CA CYS A 258 -15.94 5.13 -5.13
C CYS A 258 -15.29 4.42 -6.33
N HIS A 259 -13.97 4.46 -6.38
CA HIS A 259 -13.12 3.73 -7.33
C HIS A 259 -12.02 2.99 -6.54
N LEU A 260 -12.08 1.66 -6.52
CA LEU A 260 -11.34 0.85 -5.55
C LEU A 260 -10.52 -0.25 -6.21
N GLN A 261 -9.25 -0.40 -5.81
CA GLN A 261 -8.51 -1.64 -6.04
C GLN A 261 -8.89 -2.64 -4.93
N VAL A 262 -9.74 -3.63 -5.25
CA VAL A 262 -10.22 -4.58 -4.23
C VAL A 262 -10.71 -5.88 -4.86
N GLY A 263 -10.51 -6.99 -4.14
CA GLY A 263 -11.01 -8.31 -4.51
C GLY A 263 -10.30 -8.92 -5.73
N SER A 264 -10.68 -10.15 -6.07
CA SER A 264 -10.14 -10.88 -7.21
C SER A 264 -11.20 -11.81 -7.78
N CYS A 265 -11.19 -12.02 -9.10
CA CYS A 265 -11.98 -13.06 -9.75
C CYS A 265 -11.21 -14.39 -9.87
N ASP A 266 -9.93 -14.38 -9.48
CA ASP A 266 -9.01 -15.51 -9.60
C ASP A 266 -8.28 -15.70 -8.27
N MET A 267 -8.52 -16.84 -7.62
CA MET A 267 -7.84 -17.19 -6.36
C MET A 267 -6.33 -17.36 -6.53
N SER A 268 -5.87 -17.77 -7.72
CA SER A 268 -4.43 -17.96 -7.98
C SER A 268 -3.66 -16.63 -7.95
N ALA A 269 -4.35 -15.51 -8.20
CA ALA A 269 -3.80 -14.17 -8.09
C ALA A 269 -3.69 -13.66 -6.63
N ASN A 270 -4.25 -14.37 -5.65
CA ASN A 270 -4.18 -13.96 -4.25
C ASN A 270 -2.93 -14.53 -3.57
N LEU A 271 -2.13 -13.64 -2.98
CA LEU A 271 -1.01 -14.01 -2.09
C LEU A 271 -1.51 -14.53 -0.73
N PHE A 272 -2.70 -14.13 -0.30
CA PHE A 272 -3.31 -14.55 0.97
C PHE A 272 -4.63 -15.30 0.70
N SER A 273 -5.30 -15.79 1.74
CA SER A 273 -6.62 -16.43 1.61
C SER A 273 -7.67 -15.49 1.03
N ASN A 274 -7.56 -14.19 1.33
CA ASN A 274 -8.30 -13.10 0.72
C ASN A 274 -7.35 -12.24 -0.13
N GLN A 275 -7.91 -11.42 -1.04
CA GLN A 275 -7.14 -10.31 -1.60
C GLN A 275 -6.69 -9.38 -0.46
N PHE A 276 -5.50 -8.77 -0.58
CA PHE A 276 -4.83 -8.06 0.51
C PHE A 276 -5.71 -7.02 1.23
N ASN A 277 -6.38 -6.14 0.48
CA ASN A 277 -7.23 -5.09 1.05
C ASN A 277 -8.46 -5.64 1.78
N ILE A 278 -8.99 -6.78 1.32
CA ILE A 278 -10.03 -7.53 2.04
C ILE A 278 -9.46 -8.17 3.30
N ALA A 279 -8.26 -8.75 3.22
CA ALA A 279 -7.60 -9.42 4.35
C ALA A 279 -7.28 -8.45 5.50
N LEU A 280 -7.00 -7.17 5.20
CA LEU A 280 -6.77 -6.14 6.21
C LEU A 280 -7.97 -5.97 7.16
N ASN A 281 -9.20 -6.04 6.64
CA ASN A 281 -10.41 -6.00 7.46
C ASN A 281 -11.58 -6.68 6.74
N GLN A 282 -11.68 -8.00 6.90
CA GLN A 282 -12.66 -8.83 6.20
C GLN A 282 -14.10 -8.44 6.55
N GLN A 283 -14.35 -8.08 7.81
CA GLN A 283 -15.69 -7.70 8.26
C GLN A 283 -16.15 -6.38 7.62
N ALA A 284 -15.29 -5.37 7.58
CA ALA A 284 -15.57 -4.12 6.88
C ALA A 284 -15.79 -4.38 5.38
N ALA A 285 -14.95 -5.22 4.77
CA ALA A 285 -15.10 -5.57 3.37
C ALA A 285 -16.46 -6.22 3.07
N LYS A 286 -16.88 -7.18 3.89
CA LYS A 286 -18.19 -7.84 3.77
C LYS A 286 -19.34 -6.83 3.84
N ILE A 287 -19.32 -5.93 4.83
CA ILE A 287 -20.35 -4.92 5.02
C ILE A 287 -20.39 -3.97 3.81
N VAL A 288 -19.25 -3.38 3.44
CA VAL A 288 -19.18 -2.37 2.38
C VAL A 288 -19.60 -2.94 1.03
N LEU A 289 -19.10 -4.13 0.67
CA LEU A 289 -19.45 -4.76 -0.61
C LEU A 289 -20.94 -5.10 -0.68
N SER A 290 -21.53 -5.62 0.40
CA SER A 290 -22.97 -5.92 0.46
C SER A 290 -23.88 -4.69 0.39
N ARG A 291 -23.35 -3.51 0.77
CA ARG A 291 -24.04 -2.21 0.80
C ARG A 291 -23.53 -1.25 -0.27
N SER A 292 -22.82 -1.75 -1.27
CA SER A 292 -22.20 -0.97 -2.35
C SER A 292 -23.20 -0.08 -3.11
N ALA A 293 -24.45 -0.51 -3.24
CA ALA A 293 -25.52 0.25 -3.87
C ALA A 293 -25.99 1.49 -3.07
N GLU A 294 -25.57 1.66 -1.81
CA GLU A 294 -25.86 2.87 -1.03
C GLU A 294 -24.93 4.05 -1.37
N PHE A 295 -23.85 3.80 -2.11
CA PHE A 295 -22.96 4.84 -2.64
C PHE A 295 -23.55 5.48 -3.90
N ALA A 296 -23.12 6.70 -4.23
CA ALA A 296 -23.55 7.36 -5.48
C ALA A 296 -23.04 6.61 -6.71
N GLU A 297 -21.82 6.06 -6.62
CA GLU A 297 -21.22 5.14 -7.57
C GLU A 297 -20.25 4.25 -6.79
N PHE A 298 -20.14 2.98 -7.15
CA PHE A 298 -19.22 2.05 -6.51
C PHE A 298 -18.62 1.12 -7.56
N THR A 299 -17.40 1.41 -7.97
CA THR A 299 -16.72 0.67 -9.03
C THR A 299 -15.43 0.06 -8.51
N VAL A 300 -15.21 -1.23 -8.81
CA VAL A 300 -14.02 -1.96 -8.38
C VAL A 300 -13.10 -2.32 -9.55
N VAL A 301 -11.80 -2.41 -9.29
CA VAL A 301 -10.80 -2.98 -10.19
C VAL A 301 -10.18 -4.18 -9.50
N PRO A 302 -10.61 -5.41 -9.83
CA PRO A 302 -10.11 -6.61 -9.17
C PRO A 302 -8.63 -6.87 -9.48
N SER A 303 -7.94 -7.61 -8.61
CA SER A 303 -6.48 -7.83 -8.71
C SER A 303 -6.01 -8.35 -10.07
N HIS A 304 -6.69 -9.34 -10.66
CA HIS A 304 -6.32 -9.87 -11.97
C HIS A 304 -6.32 -8.78 -13.07
N THR A 305 -7.27 -7.85 -13.01
CA THR A 305 -7.33 -6.67 -13.88
C THR A 305 -6.26 -5.66 -13.52
N ALA A 306 -6.15 -5.28 -12.25
CA ALA A 306 -5.22 -4.26 -11.78
C ALA A 306 -3.75 -4.64 -12.02
N GLN A 307 -3.42 -5.93 -11.96
CA GLN A 307 -2.07 -6.46 -12.19
C GLN A 307 -1.75 -6.70 -13.67
N SER A 308 -2.75 -6.63 -14.55
CA SER A 308 -2.60 -6.93 -15.98
C SER A 308 -1.79 -5.88 -16.74
N ILE A 309 -1.60 -4.69 -16.18
CA ILE A 309 -0.83 -3.63 -16.81
C ILE A 309 0.50 -3.46 -16.11
N LYS A 310 1.58 -3.56 -16.88
CA LYS A 310 2.94 -3.23 -16.45
C LYS A 310 3.32 -1.85 -16.97
N TYR A 311 4.01 -1.08 -16.15
CA TYR A 311 4.45 0.28 -16.46
C TYR A 311 5.98 0.30 -16.48
N SER A 312 6.56 0.86 -17.55
CA SER A 312 8.00 1.18 -17.59
C SER A 312 8.40 1.98 -16.35
N ALA A 313 9.41 1.49 -15.64
CA ALA A 313 9.95 2.13 -14.44
C ALA A 313 10.54 3.51 -14.77
N LEU A 314 11.21 3.64 -15.91
CA LEU A 314 11.72 4.91 -16.41
C LEU A 314 10.59 5.88 -16.77
N GLY A 315 9.53 5.36 -17.40
CA GLY A 315 8.35 6.16 -17.72
C GLY A 315 7.71 6.75 -16.47
N LEU A 316 7.57 5.97 -15.39
CA LEU A 316 7.05 6.47 -14.11
C LEU A 316 8.01 7.46 -13.44
N LYS A 317 9.32 7.16 -13.44
CA LYS A 317 10.36 8.06 -12.91
C LYS A 317 10.31 9.43 -13.57
N LYS A 318 10.08 9.50 -14.89
CA LYS A 318 9.99 10.77 -15.63
C LYS A 318 8.97 11.76 -15.03
N PHE A 319 7.86 11.26 -14.47
CA PHE A 319 6.79 12.10 -13.91
C PHE A 319 6.86 12.28 -12.40
N GLY A 320 7.31 11.26 -11.67
CA GLY A 320 7.35 11.28 -10.21
C GLY A 320 8.71 11.59 -9.61
N GLY A 321 9.75 11.65 -10.45
CA GLY A 321 11.11 11.98 -10.06
C GLY A 321 11.74 10.95 -9.13
N HIS A 322 12.64 11.46 -8.28
CA HIS A 322 13.44 10.67 -7.36
C HIS A 322 12.60 9.89 -6.32
N CYS A 323 11.47 10.45 -5.87
CA CYS A 323 10.56 9.75 -4.95
C CYS A 323 10.04 8.41 -5.52
N ILE A 324 9.58 8.42 -6.78
CA ILE A 324 9.13 7.19 -7.46
C ILE A 324 10.29 6.24 -7.70
N GLU A 325 11.44 6.75 -8.16
CA GLU A 325 12.63 5.93 -8.40
C GLU A 325 13.05 5.13 -7.16
N LYS A 326 13.20 5.81 -6.01
CA LYS A 326 13.59 5.15 -4.76
C LYS A 326 12.60 4.07 -4.36
N ARG A 327 11.30 4.34 -4.51
CA ARG A 327 10.24 3.40 -4.14
C ARG A 327 10.26 2.17 -5.04
N ILE A 328 10.48 2.34 -6.35
CA ILE A 328 10.62 1.22 -7.29
C ILE A 328 11.90 0.41 -6.98
N LEU A 329 13.04 1.07 -6.76
CA LEU A 329 14.29 0.39 -6.43
C LEU A 329 14.19 -0.42 -5.13
N GLY A 330 13.58 0.14 -4.09
CA GLY A 330 13.40 -0.55 -2.81
C GLY A 330 12.39 -1.68 -2.89
N PHE A 331 11.19 -1.39 -3.41
CA PHE A 331 10.06 -2.32 -3.36
C PHE A 331 10.10 -3.37 -4.48
N ASN A 332 10.30 -2.95 -5.73
CA ASN A 332 10.24 -3.86 -6.88
C ASN A 332 11.60 -4.48 -7.22
N CYS A 333 12.70 -3.73 -7.11
CA CYS A 333 14.04 -4.25 -7.40
C CYS A 333 14.70 -4.91 -6.18
N HIS A 334 14.16 -4.72 -4.97
CA HIS A 334 14.73 -5.20 -3.71
C HIS A 334 16.17 -4.74 -3.47
N GLU A 335 16.51 -3.54 -3.94
CA GLU A 335 17.83 -2.96 -3.70
C GLU A 335 18.03 -2.56 -2.25
N GLU A 336 19.26 -2.65 -1.77
CA GLU A 336 19.59 -2.28 -0.40
C GLU A 336 19.38 -0.77 -0.19
N PRO A 337 18.69 -0.35 0.89
CA PRO A 337 18.44 1.07 1.15
C PRO A 337 19.70 1.94 1.11
N VAL A 338 20.85 1.42 1.57
CA VAL A 338 22.09 2.19 1.58
C VAL A 338 22.60 2.50 0.16
N LYS A 339 22.44 1.56 -0.78
CA LYS A 339 22.83 1.75 -2.19
C LYS A 339 21.93 2.76 -2.88
N ILE A 340 20.64 2.72 -2.55
CA ILE A 340 19.63 3.66 -3.07
C ILE A 340 19.94 5.08 -2.58
N VAL A 341 20.09 5.30 -1.26
CA VAL A 341 20.26 6.66 -0.72
C VAL A 341 21.62 7.28 -1.05
N THR A 342 22.63 6.46 -1.36
CA THR A 342 23.96 6.92 -1.80
C THR A 342 24.11 6.97 -3.33
N ASN A 343 23.01 6.78 -4.07
CA ASN A 343 22.96 6.80 -5.54
C ASN A 343 23.95 5.82 -6.22
N GLN A 344 24.23 4.68 -5.58
CA GLN A 344 25.03 3.60 -6.18
C GLN A 344 24.22 2.77 -7.18
N VAL A 345 22.90 2.84 -7.09
CA VAL A 345 21.94 2.21 -8.00
C VAL A 345 20.94 3.25 -8.49
N LEU A 346 20.64 3.22 -9.78
CA LEU A 346 19.73 4.13 -10.49
C LEU A 346 18.92 3.32 -11.51
N LEU A 347 17.67 3.69 -11.75
CA LEU A 347 16.84 2.96 -12.70
C LEU A 347 17.43 2.99 -14.12
N GLU A 348 17.96 4.13 -14.58
CA GLU A 348 18.51 4.27 -15.94
C GLU A 348 19.74 3.40 -16.20
N GLN A 349 20.46 3.02 -15.15
CA GLN A 349 21.73 2.30 -15.30
C GLN A 349 21.53 0.79 -15.14
N GLN A 350 20.88 0.36 -14.06
CA GLN A 350 20.76 -1.06 -13.73
C GLN A 350 19.43 -1.68 -14.21
N TYR A 351 18.39 -0.86 -14.41
CA TYR A 351 17.03 -1.32 -14.69
C TYR A 351 16.32 -0.59 -15.85
N PRO A 352 17.00 -0.25 -16.97
CA PRO A 352 16.43 0.64 -17.99
C PRO A 352 15.18 0.06 -18.68
N ASP A 353 15.14 -1.27 -18.85
CA ASP A 353 14.06 -1.95 -19.58
C ASP A 353 13.07 -2.66 -18.64
N LYS A 354 13.00 -2.26 -17.37
CA LYS A 354 12.10 -2.90 -16.40
C LYS A 354 10.72 -2.25 -16.38
N SER A 355 9.71 -3.11 -16.37
CA SER A 355 8.31 -2.73 -16.19
C SER A 355 7.67 -3.52 -15.06
N TYR A 356 6.83 -2.85 -14.26
CA TYR A 356 6.20 -3.45 -13.08
C TYR A 356 4.69 -3.24 -13.09
N SER A 357 3.94 -4.22 -12.58
CA SER A 357 2.51 -4.06 -12.35
C SER A 357 2.28 -3.05 -11.22
N MET A 358 1.36 -2.11 -11.43
CA MET A 358 1.03 -1.07 -10.45
C MET A 358 -0.49 -1.06 -10.18
N PRO A 359 -1.01 -1.99 -9.36
CA PRO A 359 -2.44 -2.21 -9.18
C PRO A 359 -3.26 -0.96 -8.84
N ASP A 360 -2.83 -0.18 -7.85
CA ASP A 360 -3.56 1.03 -7.45
C ASP A 360 -3.52 2.10 -8.53
N LEU A 361 -2.37 2.27 -9.19
CA LEU A 361 -2.25 3.18 -10.32
C LEU A 361 -3.20 2.78 -11.45
N THR A 362 -3.24 1.48 -11.81
CA THR A 362 -4.16 0.98 -12.83
C THR A 362 -5.61 1.22 -12.45
N SER A 363 -5.97 0.95 -11.19
CA SER A 363 -7.32 1.20 -10.67
C SER A 363 -7.71 2.66 -10.83
N PHE A 364 -6.83 3.59 -10.45
CA PHE A 364 -7.12 5.02 -10.50
C PHE A 364 -7.18 5.52 -11.94
N LEU A 365 -6.26 5.07 -12.81
CA LEU A 365 -6.27 5.47 -14.22
C LEU A 365 -7.49 4.94 -14.99
N CYS A 366 -8.04 3.77 -14.63
CA CYS A 366 -9.30 3.29 -15.22
C CYS A 366 -10.46 4.27 -14.96
N ALA A 367 -10.47 4.91 -13.78
CA ALA A 367 -11.48 5.91 -13.43
C ALA A 367 -11.16 7.31 -13.99
N LEU A 368 -9.89 7.74 -13.93
CA LEU A 368 -9.48 9.08 -14.34
C LEU A 368 -9.46 9.26 -15.87
N VAL A 369 -8.99 8.24 -16.60
CA VAL A 369 -8.73 8.26 -18.04
C VAL A 369 -9.12 6.94 -18.72
N PRO A 370 -10.40 6.52 -18.66
CA PRO A 370 -10.84 5.19 -19.09
C PRO A 370 -10.46 4.84 -20.54
N GLY A 371 -10.44 5.84 -21.44
CA GLY A 371 -10.07 5.65 -22.85
C GLY A 371 -8.62 5.23 -23.09
N HIS A 372 -7.71 5.51 -22.15
CA HIS A 372 -6.29 5.18 -22.30
C HIS A 372 -5.95 3.77 -21.78
N MET A 373 -6.73 3.25 -20.85
CA MET A 373 -6.46 1.96 -20.20
C MET A 373 -6.97 0.79 -21.03
N GLY A 374 -7.99 1.01 -21.88
CA GLY A 374 -8.64 -0.07 -22.63
C GLY A 374 -9.55 -0.93 -21.77
N SER A 375 -9.90 -0.46 -20.56
CA SER A 375 -10.77 -1.17 -19.64
C SER A 375 -12.20 -1.20 -20.17
N LYS A 376 -12.84 -2.37 -20.05
CA LYS A 376 -14.25 -2.56 -20.39
C LYS A 376 -15.08 -2.55 -19.10
N PRO A 377 -16.27 -1.94 -19.12
CA PRO A 377 -17.19 -2.06 -18.00
C PRO A 377 -17.71 -3.50 -17.92
N GLY A 378 -17.83 -4.01 -16.70
CA GLY A 378 -18.45 -5.29 -16.40
C GLY A 378 -19.11 -5.25 -15.01
N TYR A 379 -19.58 -6.40 -14.54
CA TYR A 379 -20.11 -6.53 -13.19
C TYR A 379 -19.57 -7.77 -12.48
N ILE A 380 -19.56 -7.70 -11.15
CA ILE A 380 -19.26 -8.84 -10.29
C ILE A 380 -20.34 -9.02 -9.24
N GLU A 381 -20.49 -10.27 -8.81
CA GLU A 381 -21.13 -10.62 -7.56
C GLU A 381 -20.05 -11.12 -6.59
N VAL A 382 -20.28 -10.88 -5.29
CA VAL A 382 -19.37 -11.37 -4.24
C VAL A 382 -19.82 -12.75 -3.81
N ASP A 383 -18.91 -13.71 -3.90
CA ASP A 383 -19.09 -15.11 -3.53
C ASP A 383 -18.26 -15.41 -2.27
N GLU A 384 -18.94 -15.64 -1.15
CA GLU A 384 -18.31 -15.99 0.12
C GLU A 384 -18.06 -17.50 0.17
N GLN A 385 -16.80 -17.88 0.11
CA GLN A 385 -16.36 -19.27 0.16
C GLN A 385 -16.35 -19.80 1.61
N GLU A 386 -16.24 -21.13 1.74
CA GLU A 386 -15.99 -21.77 3.03
C GLU A 386 -14.73 -21.18 3.69
N GLY A 387 -14.81 -20.86 4.99
CA GLY A 387 -13.74 -20.15 5.70
C GLY A 387 -13.79 -18.63 5.58
N GLY A 388 -14.81 -18.06 4.91
CA GLY A 388 -15.08 -16.63 4.85
C GLY A 388 -14.34 -15.88 3.74
N THR A 389 -13.52 -16.56 2.93
CA THR A 389 -12.82 -15.93 1.81
C THR A 389 -13.83 -15.29 0.85
N LEU A 390 -13.62 -14.01 0.53
CA LEU A 390 -14.44 -13.28 -0.42
C LEU A 390 -13.79 -13.34 -1.81
N LEU A 391 -14.47 -13.99 -2.75
CA LEU A 391 -14.07 -14.08 -4.15
C LEU A 391 -15.09 -13.35 -5.03
N PHE A 392 -14.66 -12.74 -6.13
CA PHE A 392 -15.56 -12.13 -7.09
C PHE A 392 -15.89 -13.12 -8.19
N LYS A 393 -17.15 -13.12 -8.61
CA LYS A 393 -17.62 -13.87 -9.78
C LYS A 393 -18.11 -12.88 -10.82
N LYS A 394 -17.56 -12.96 -12.04
CA LYS A 394 -18.05 -12.17 -13.17
C LYS A 394 -19.54 -12.46 -13.38
N SER A 395 -20.33 -11.40 -13.54
CA SER A 395 -21.78 -11.46 -13.68
C SER A 395 -22.26 -10.34 -14.61
N ASP A 396 -23.52 -10.41 -15.03
CA ASP A 396 -24.17 -9.35 -15.82
C ASP A 396 -24.85 -8.30 -14.92
N LYS A 397 -24.77 -8.48 -13.60
CA LYS A 397 -25.37 -7.62 -12.57
C LYS A 397 -24.47 -7.57 -11.34
N GLY A 398 -24.78 -6.68 -10.40
CA GLY A 398 -24.07 -6.55 -9.14
C GLY A 398 -23.19 -5.31 -9.12
N ILE A 399 -21.99 -5.44 -8.58
CA ILE A 399 -21.05 -4.32 -8.41
C ILE A 399 -20.37 -4.04 -9.76
N PRO A 400 -20.43 -2.80 -10.27
CA PRO A 400 -19.66 -2.39 -11.44
C PRO A 400 -18.16 -2.68 -11.26
N MET A 401 -17.53 -3.21 -12.30
CA MET A 401 -16.08 -3.35 -12.35
C MET A 401 -15.51 -2.78 -13.64
N PHE A 402 -14.25 -2.37 -13.58
CA PHE A 402 -13.40 -2.28 -14.76
C PHE A 402 -12.68 -3.61 -14.96
N ASP A 403 -12.70 -4.12 -16.17
CA ASP A 403 -12.02 -5.34 -16.58
C ASP A 403 -11.08 -5.06 -17.77
N LEU A 404 -9.98 -5.80 -17.86
CA LEU A 404 -8.98 -5.64 -18.91
C LEU A 404 -8.72 -7.00 -19.56
N ASP A 405 -8.74 -7.01 -20.89
CA ASP A 405 -8.46 -8.21 -21.65
C ASP A 405 -6.94 -8.40 -21.80
N GLY A 406 -6.40 -9.38 -21.08
CA GLY A 406 -5.01 -9.80 -21.22
C GLY A 406 -4.00 -8.85 -20.57
N VAL A 407 -2.72 -9.20 -20.73
CA VAL A 407 -1.61 -8.46 -20.12
C VAL A 407 -1.08 -7.43 -21.12
N LYS A 408 -0.93 -6.18 -20.67
CA LYS A 408 -0.36 -5.07 -21.43
C LYS A 408 0.89 -4.54 -20.74
N GLU A 409 1.86 -4.11 -21.53
CA GLU A 409 3.00 -3.35 -21.04
C GLU A 409 2.97 -1.95 -21.65
N LEU A 410 3.13 -0.94 -20.81
CA LEU A 410 3.17 0.47 -21.20
C LEU A 410 4.60 0.97 -21.20
N ASP A 411 5.06 1.34 -22.38
CA ASP A 411 6.36 1.98 -22.56
C ASP A 411 6.36 3.45 -22.10
N GLU A 412 7.51 4.11 -22.20
CA GLU A 412 7.66 5.51 -21.79
C GLU A 412 6.79 6.49 -22.58
N GLU A 413 6.54 6.22 -23.87
CA GLU A 413 5.75 7.09 -24.74
C GLU A 413 4.26 7.01 -24.36
N GLN A 414 3.77 5.80 -24.10
CA GLN A 414 2.40 5.57 -23.65
C GLN A 414 2.17 6.15 -22.26
N ILE A 415 3.11 5.97 -21.32
CA ILE A 415 3.05 6.60 -20.00
C ILE A 415 3.08 8.13 -20.14
N THR A 416 3.92 8.67 -21.01
CA THR A 416 3.97 10.11 -21.29
C THR A 416 2.62 10.62 -21.77
N THR A 417 2.00 9.94 -22.73
CA THR A 417 0.68 10.30 -23.25
C THR A 417 -0.38 10.33 -22.15
N ILE A 418 -0.38 9.34 -21.26
CA ILE A 418 -1.32 9.26 -20.13
C ILE A 418 -1.10 10.39 -19.13
N PHE A 419 0.13 10.60 -18.66
CA PHE A 419 0.37 11.59 -17.60
C PHE A 419 0.29 13.04 -18.11
N GLU A 420 0.57 13.28 -19.38
CA GLU A 420 0.29 14.56 -20.02
C GLU A 420 -1.21 14.84 -20.12
N SER A 421 -2.05 13.83 -20.42
CA SER A 421 -3.51 14.03 -20.45
C SER A 421 -4.07 14.36 -19.06
N LEU A 422 -3.54 13.73 -17.99
CA LEU A 422 -3.86 14.10 -16.60
C LEU A 422 -3.54 15.58 -16.32
N THR A 423 -2.37 16.02 -16.78
CA THR A 423 -1.84 17.37 -16.57
C THR A 423 -2.62 18.43 -17.38
N ARG A 424 -3.07 18.08 -18.60
CA ARG A 424 -3.93 18.95 -19.43
C ARG A 424 -5.38 18.98 -18.96
N GLY A 425 -5.74 18.07 -18.06
CA GLY A 425 -7.08 18.01 -17.49
C GLY A 425 -8.11 17.26 -18.31
N GLU A 426 -7.65 16.39 -19.19
CA GLU A 426 -8.47 15.45 -19.97
C GLU A 426 -8.91 14.28 -19.07
N VAL A 427 -9.48 14.60 -17.89
CA VAL A 427 -9.76 13.66 -16.80
C VAL A 427 -11.22 13.71 -16.35
N LEU A 428 -11.73 12.56 -15.92
CA LEU A 428 -13.05 12.43 -15.30
C LEU A 428 -12.96 12.67 -13.78
N LEU A 429 -13.04 13.95 -13.39
CA LEU A 429 -13.15 14.41 -12.00
C LEU A 429 -14.45 15.17 -11.80
#